data_AF-A0A6V7L5A8-F1
#
_entry.id   AF-A0A6V7L5A8-F1
#
_cell.length_a   1.000
_cell.length_b   1.000
_cell.length_c   1.000
_cell.angle_alpha   90.00
_cell.angle_beta   90.00
_cell.angle_gamma   90.00
#
_symmetry.space_group_name_H-M   'P 1'
#
loop_
_entity.id
_entity.type
_entity.pdbx_description
1 polymer ?
#
loop_
_entity_poly.entity_id
_entity_poly.type
_entity_poly.pdbx_seq_one_letter_code
_entity_poly.pdbx_strand_id
1 'polypeptide(L)'
;DSHGTMGLTVRGNERLPIEVLPSIKISKIASGADHLVMLTQNGRVYTCGCGEQGQLGRVASRTADRHNRHGVEHLLKPDLVEFKVSKKLEFSDIWAGQYCTFAKEYKKGEIYAFGLNNYHQIGLENTIAYFHPKLAKAFNGNKWQLISSGQHHTIALDEDGQVFVLGRKEYGRLGLGSDITDDAKQLTKIVKFQSDKVIDVAAGSAQSFAVTDS
;
A
#
# COMPACT_ATOMS: atom_id res chain seq x y z
N ASP A 1 1.35 19.53 3.15
CA ASP A 1 2.77 19.18 2.94
C ASP A 1 3.35 20.16 1.93
N SER A 2 4.27 21.03 2.37
CA SER A 2 4.65 22.28 1.71
C SER A 2 5.74 22.16 0.63
N HIS A 3 6.08 20.95 0.18
CA HIS A 3 7.25 20.72 -0.68
C HIS A 3 6.92 20.47 -2.16
N GLY A 4 5.65 20.52 -2.56
CA GLY A 4 5.20 20.27 -3.94
C GLY A 4 5.25 18.78 -4.30
N THR A 5 4.39 18.39 -5.24
CA THR A 5 4.29 17.01 -5.75
C THR A 5 5.62 16.57 -6.33
N MET A 6 6.12 15.41 -5.90
CA MET A 6 7.27 14.78 -6.53
C MET A 6 6.79 14.18 -7.85
N GLY A 7 7.25 14.74 -8.99
CA GLY A 7 6.85 14.22 -10.30
C GLY A 7 7.20 12.74 -10.45
N LEU A 8 6.38 11.96 -11.16
CA LEU A 8 6.61 10.53 -11.34
C LEU A 8 7.75 10.21 -12.33
N THR A 9 8.40 11.24 -12.91
CA THR A 9 9.52 11.08 -13.85
C THR A 9 10.59 12.14 -13.63
N VAL A 10 11.80 11.85 -14.13
CA VAL A 10 12.93 12.79 -14.15
C VAL A 10 12.69 14.04 -15.00
N ARG A 11 11.70 14.02 -15.90
CA ARG A 11 11.36 15.14 -16.78
C ARG A 11 10.41 16.15 -16.10
N GLY A 12 9.99 15.87 -14.88
CA GLY A 12 9.06 16.70 -14.12
C GLY A 12 7.60 16.40 -14.48
N ASN A 13 6.76 17.43 -14.40
CA ASN A 13 5.33 17.31 -14.63
C ASN A 13 5.02 17.19 -16.13
N GLU A 14 4.51 16.03 -16.53
CA GLU A 14 4.08 15.76 -17.90
C GLU A 14 2.63 16.21 -18.07
N ARG A 15 2.36 17.02 -19.09
CA ARG A 15 1.00 17.53 -19.39
C ARG A 15 0.21 16.64 -20.35
N LEU A 16 0.87 15.64 -20.92
CA LEU A 16 0.28 14.65 -21.82
C LEU A 16 0.62 13.25 -21.31
N PRO A 17 -0.19 12.23 -21.63
CA PRO A 17 0.14 10.85 -21.32
C PRO A 17 1.51 10.47 -21.89
N ILE A 18 2.30 9.77 -21.08
CA ILE A 18 3.63 9.28 -21.45
C ILE A 18 3.73 7.79 -21.19
N GLU A 19 4.60 7.14 -21.96
CA GLU A 19 4.98 5.75 -21.73
C GLU A 19 6.12 5.68 -20.71
N VAL A 20 5.89 4.93 -19.62
CA VAL A 20 6.80 4.87 -18.46
C VAL A 20 7.75 3.65 -18.52
N LEU A 21 7.29 2.54 -19.11
CA LEU A 21 8.05 1.27 -19.23
C LEU A 21 7.74 0.57 -20.58
N PRO A 22 8.25 1.06 -21.73
CA PRO A 22 7.85 0.58 -23.06
C PRO A 22 8.14 -0.91 -23.30
N SER A 23 9.20 -1.44 -22.70
CA SER A 23 9.64 -2.82 -22.92
C SER A 23 9.02 -3.83 -21.95
N ILE A 24 8.11 -3.40 -21.06
CA ILE A 24 7.57 -4.25 -19.99
C ILE A 24 6.04 -4.26 -20.06
N LYS A 25 5.46 -5.46 -20.18
CA LYS A 25 4.01 -5.63 -20.15
C LYS A 25 3.48 -5.50 -18.73
N ILE A 26 2.75 -4.41 -18.47
CA ILE A 26 2.07 -4.15 -17.19
C ILE A 26 0.66 -4.76 -17.22
N SER A 27 0.28 -5.46 -16.16
CA SER A 27 -1.04 -6.05 -15.96
C SER A 27 -1.91 -5.26 -14.98
N LYS A 28 -1.30 -4.58 -14.00
CA LYS A 28 -2.00 -3.73 -13.02
C LYS A 28 -1.15 -2.54 -12.62
N ILE A 29 -1.80 -1.41 -12.32
CA ILE A 29 -1.19 -0.25 -11.69
C ILE A 29 -1.93 0.11 -10.40
N ALA A 30 -1.23 0.70 -9.45
CA ALA A 30 -1.81 1.32 -8.26
C ALA A 30 -1.03 2.60 -7.93
N SER A 31 -1.73 3.64 -7.46
CA SER A 31 -1.11 4.93 -7.12
C SER A 31 -1.44 5.31 -5.69
N GLY A 32 -0.42 5.71 -4.93
CA GLY A 32 -0.59 6.42 -3.66
C GLY A 32 -0.65 7.92 -3.86
N ALA A 33 -0.32 8.70 -2.82
CA ALA A 33 -0.26 10.17 -2.93
C ALA A 33 0.78 10.64 -3.96
N ASP A 34 2.01 10.14 -3.81
CA ASP A 34 3.15 10.60 -4.62
C ASP A 34 3.99 9.42 -5.14
N HIS A 35 3.46 8.20 -5.21
CA HIS A 35 4.18 7.04 -5.75
C HIS A 35 3.29 6.17 -6.63
N LEU A 36 3.90 5.55 -7.64
CA LEU A 36 3.28 4.62 -8.58
C LEU A 36 3.85 3.22 -8.37
N VAL A 37 2.95 2.23 -8.35
CA VAL A 37 3.24 0.80 -8.27
C VAL A 37 2.73 0.14 -9.55
N MET A 38 3.56 -0.69 -10.17
CA MET A 38 3.26 -1.36 -11.44
C MET A 38 3.53 -2.85 -11.27
N LEU A 39 2.51 -3.67 -11.56
CA LEU A 39 2.61 -5.13 -11.60
C LEU A 39 2.73 -5.58 -13.05
N THR A 40 3.75 -6.38 -13.34
CA THR A 40 3.95 -6.95 -14.67
C THR A 40 3.17 -8.24 -14.87
N GLN A 41 2.96 -8.64 -16.13
CA GLN A 41 2.37 -9.95 -16.47
C GLN A 41 3.17 -11.16 -15.96
N ASN A 42 4.48 -10.99 -15.70
CA ASN A 42 5.33 -12.03 -15.11
C ASN A 42 5.47 -11.92 -13.59
N GLY A 43 4.55 -11.19 -12.94
CA GLY A 43 4.45 -11.12 -11.48
C GLY A 43 5.55 -10.35 -10.79
N ARG A 44 6.21 -9.39 -11.47
CA ARG A 44 7.22 -8.50 -10.88
C ARG A 44 6.58 -7.16 -10.51
N VAL A 45 7.08 -6.54 -9.45
CA VAL A 45 6.58 -5.25 -8.96
C VAL A 45 7.63 -4.17 -9.20
N TYR A 46 7.24 -3.08 -9.85
CA TYR A 46 8.05 -1.89 -10.07
C TYR A 46 7.46 -0.71 -9.32
N THR A 47 8.31 0.18 -8.81
CA THR A 47 7.88 1.40 -8.11
C THR A 47 8.66 2.64 -8.54
N CYS A 48 8.02 3.80 -8.49
CA CYS A 48 8.66 5.11 -8.65
C CYS A 48 7.88 6.22 -7.95
N GLY A 49 8.52 7.38 -7.77
CA GLY A 49 7.96 8.55 -7.10
C GLY A 49 8.59 8.78 -5.72
N CYS A 50 7.80 9.27 -4.77
CA CYS A 50 8.24 9.57 -3.41
C CYS A 50 8.62 8.30 -2.65
N GLY A 51 9.80 8.31 -2.02
CA GLY A 51 10.29 7.24 -1.17
C GLY A 51 10.40 7.60 0.31
N GLU A 52 10.05 8.82 0.72
CA GLU A 52 10.35 9.38 2.05
C GLU A 52 9.80 8.54 3.23
N GLN A 53 8.73 7.79 3.00
CA GLN A 53 8.10 6.90 4.00
C GLN A 53 8.41 5.41 3.75
N GLY A 54 9.27 5.09 2.79
CA GLY A 54 9.63 3.73 2.41
C GLY A 54 8.68 3.06 1.41
N GLN A 55 7.69 3.79 0.89
CA GLN A 55 6.64 3.29 0.00
C GLN A 55 7.14 2.80 -1.36
N LEU A 56 8.42 2.97 -1.69
CA LEU A 56 9.03 2.36 -2.88
C LEU A 56 9.55 0.94 -2.62
N GLY A 57 9.87 0.56 -1.38
CA GLY A 57 10.39 -0.78 -1.02
C GLY A 57 11.79 -1.12 -1.55
N ARG A 58 12.37 -0.31 -2.43
CA ARG A 58 13.65 -0.60 -3.10
C ARG A 58 14.77 0.38 -2.74
N VAL A 59 14.50 1.37 -1.90
CA VAL A 59 15.44 2.45 -1.56
C VAL A 59 15.66 2.48 -0.06
N ALA A 60 16.92 2.49 0.38
CA ALA A 60 17.25 2.60 1.80
C ALA A 60 16.85 3.98 2.37
N SER A 61 16.48 4.03 3.65
CA SER A 61 16.05 5.26 4.34
C SER A 61 16.98 6.46 4.10
N ARG A 62 18.31 6.27 4.19
CA ARG A 62 19.33 7.31 3.97
C ARG A 62 19.33 7.96 2.58
N THR A 63 18.73 7.31 1.59
CA THR A 63 18.69 7.73 0.17
C THR A 63 17.25 7.94 -0.31
N ALA A 64 16.28 7.88 0.60
CA ALA A 64 14.86 7.98 0.25
C ALA A 64 14.34 9.43 0.28
N ASP A 65 15.09 10.33 0.89
CA ASP A 65 14.80 11.76 0.95
C ASP A 65 15.09 12.46 -0.38
N ARG A 66 14.25 13.40 -0.78
CA ARG A 66 14.39 14.17 -2.04
C ARG A 66 15.60 15.11 -2.10
N HIS A 67 16.16 15.50 -0.96
CA HIS A 67 17.31 16.39 -0.82
C HIS A 67 18.62 15.61 -0.62
N ASN A 68 18.61 14.30 -0.85
CA ASN A 68 19.83 13.50 -0.74
C ASN A 68 20.88 13.93 -1.80
N ARG A 69 22.16 13.63 -1.51
CA ARG A 69 23.31 14.02 -2.35
C ARG A 69 23.35 13.34 -3.73
N HIS A 70 22.63 12.24 -3.91
CA HIS A 70 22.53 11.46 -5.15
C HIS A 70 21.39 11.95 -6.07
N GLY A 71 20.64 12.98 -5.65
CA GLY A 71 19.50 13.50 -6.39
C GLY A 71 18.24 12.63 -6.26
N VAL A 72 17.25 12.89 -7.12
CA VAL A 72 15.95 12.19 -7.09
C VAL A 72 15.80 11.14 -8.19
N GLU A 73 16.75 11.04 -9.12
CA GLU A 73 16.63 10.20 -10.32
C GLU A 73 16.31 8.74 -10.00
N HIS A 74 16.98 8.14 -9.01
CA HIS A 74 16.72 6.76 -8.60
C HIS A 74 15.34 6.56 -7.97
N LEU A 75 14.71 7.62 -7.45
CA LEU A 75 13.34 7.59 -6.94
C LEU A 75 12.34 7.64 -8.09
N LEU A 76 12.58 8.53 -9.06
CA LEU A 76 11.62 8.82 -10.14
C LEU A 76 11.70 7.84 -11.30
N LYS A 77 12.83 7.17 -11.50
CA LYS A 77 12.94 6.10 -12.49
C LYS A 77 12.21 4.86 -11.96
N PRO A 78 11.22 4.31 -12.70
CA PRO A 78 10.65 3.01 -12.39
C PRO A 78 11.72 1.94 -12.28
N ASP A 79 11.72 1.23 -11.16
CA ASP A 79 12.70 0.17 -10.94
C ASP A 79 12.08 -0.98 -10.12
N LEU A 80 12.69 -2.14 -10.22
CA LEU A 80 12.24 -3.39 -9.63
C LEU A 80 12.29 -3.32 -8.10
N VAL A 81 11.25 -3.82 -7.46
CA VAL A 81 11.26 -4.06 -6.01
C VAL A 81 11.83 -5.44 -5.74
N GLU A 82 12.94 -5.48 -4.99
CA GLU A 82 13.57 -6.74 -4.57
C GLU A 82 12.99 -7.23 -3.24
N PHE A 83 12.47 -8.46 -3.26
CA PHE A 83 11.97 -9.15 -2.07
C PHE A 83 13.08 -10.07 -1.57
N LYS A 84 13.68 -9.73 -0.41
CA LYS A 84 14.82 -10.44 0.18
C LYS A 84 14.38 -11.77 0.81
N VAL A 85 14.06 -12.75 -0.03
CA VAL A 85 13.67 -14.11 0.34
C VAL A 85 14.46 -15.14 -0.47
N SER A 86 14.55 -16.37 0.04
CA SER A 86 15.36 -17.44 -0.58
C SER A 86 14.83 -17.96 -1.91
N LYS A 87 13.54 -17.72 -2.20
CA LYS A 87 12.88 -18.17 -3.43
C LYS A 87 12.41 -16.95 -4.22
N LYS A 88 12.51 -17.01 -5.54
CA LYS A 88 11.91 -16.00 -6.42
C LYS A 88 10.40 -15.95 -6.19
N LEU A 89 9.90 -14.77 -5.83
CA LEU A 89 8.46 -14.51 -5.68
C LEU A 89 7.90 -13.92 -6.96
N GLU A 90 6.64 -14.25 -7.21
CA GLU A 90 5.80 -13.67 -8.25
C GLU A 90 4.51 -13.20 -7.58
N PHE A 91 3.95 -12.10 -8.07
CA PHE A 91 2.80 -11.45 -7.44
C PHE A 91 1.58 -11.51 -8.35
N SER A 92 0.41 -11.75 -7.76
CA SER A 92 -0.88 -11.77 -8.46
C SER A 92 -1.62 -10.44 -8.33
N ASP A 93 -1.29 -9.62 -7.32
CA ASP A 93 -1.98 -8.37 -7.08
C ASP A 93 -1.12 -7.32 -6.37
N ILE A 94 -1.49 -6.05 -6.54
CA ILE A 94 -0.89 -4.89 -5.88
C ILE A 94 -1.96 -3.90 -5.43
N TRP A 95 -1.66 -3.19 -4.34
CA TRP A 95 -2.42 -2.04 -3.86
C TRP A 95 -1.47 -0.95 -3.35
N ALA A 96 -1.88 0.30 -3.44
CA ALA A 96 -1.14 1.45 -2.93
C ALA A 96 -2.03 2.24 -1.98
N GLY A 97 -1.50 2.55 -0.80
CA GLY A 97 -2.07 3.52 0.12
C GLY A 97 -1.46 4.89 -0.06
N GLN A 98 -1.82 5.84 0.80
CA GLN A 98 -1.25 7.19 0.69
C GLN A 98 0.28 7.20 0.80
N TYR A 99 0.83 6.40 1.74
CA TYR A 99 2.27 6.33 2.03
C TYR A 99 2.78 4.89 2.15
N CYS A 100 2.12 3.92 1.51
CA CYS A 100 2.49 2.52 1.58
C CYS A 100 2.10 1.73 0.33
N THR A 101 2.67 0.53 0.20
CA THR A 101 2.37 -0.42 -0.87
C THR A 101 2.15 -1.80 -0.28
N PHE A 102 1.21 -2.54 -0.87
CA PHE A 102 0.93 -3.94 -0.61
C PHE A 102 1.08 -4.74 -1.90
N ALA A 103 1.59 -5.97 -1.79
CA ALA A 103 1.71 -6.92 -2.88
C ALA A 103 1.28 -8.32 -2.43
N LYS A 104 0.38 -8.96 -3.18
CA LYS A 104 -0.13 -10.31 -2.92
C LYS A 104 0.69 -11.33 -3.70
N GLU A 105 1.39 -12.21 -3.00
CA GLU A 105 2.17 -13.29 -3.59
C GLU A 105 1.26 -14.28 -4.32
N TYR A 106 1.67 -14.71 -5.51
CA TYR A 106 0.84 -15.45 -6.45
C TYR A 106 0.41 -16.83 -5.92
N LYS A 107 1.32 -17.59 -5.30
CA LYS A 107 1.06 -19.01 -4.97
C LYS A 107 0.27 -19.21 -3.69
N LYS A 108 0.59 -18.44 -2.65
CA LYS A 108 0.03 -18.59 -1.31
C LYS A 108 -0.93 -17.48 -0.94
N GLY A 109 -0.96 -16.38 -1.70
CA GLY A 109 -1.73 -15.19 -1.33
C GLY A 109 -1.14 -14.43 -0.14
N GLU A 110 0.13 -14.68 0.22
CA GLU A 110 0.81 -13.97 1.30
C GLU A 110 0.93 -12.47 0.96
N ILE A 111 0.63 -11.60 1.92
CA ILE A 111 0.72 -10.15 1.73
C ILE A 111 2.08 -9.64 2.19
N TYR A 112 2.80 -9.01 1.27
CA TYR A 112 3.99 -8.23 1.55
C TYR A 112 3.63 -6.76 1.58
N ALA A 113 4.17 -6.02 2.56
CA ALA A 113 3.91 -4.59 2.70
C ALA A 113 5.20 -3.82 3.01
N PHE A 114 5.20 -2.54 2.63
CA PHE A 114 6.26 -1.58 2.90
C PHE A 114 5.70 -0.15 2.84
N GLY A 115 6.42 0.79 3.44
CA GLY A 115 5.96 2.16 3.64
C GLY A 115 5.73 2.54 5.10
N LEU A 116 4.91 3.57 5.31
CA LEU A 116 4.59 4.12 6.63
C LEU A 116 3.81 3.11 7.49
N ASN A 117 4.28 2.88 8.72
CA ASN A 117 3.61 2.01 9.69
C ASN A 117 3.53 2.63 11.11
N ASN A 118 3.51 3.95 11.24
CA ASN A 118 3.54 4.63 12.55
C ASN A 118 2.31 4.37 13.44
N TYR A 119 1.24 3.78 12.90
CA TYR A 119 0.04 3.34 13.61
C TYR A 119 -0.26 1.86 13.36
N HIS A 120 0.73 1.05 12.97
CA HIS A 120 0.56 -0.35 12.55
C HIS A 120 -0.24 -0.56 11.25
N GLN A 121 -0.58 0.51 10.51
CA GLN A 121 -1.52 0.51 9.37
C GLN A 121 -1.14 -0.38 8.17
N ILE A 122 0.04 -0.99 8.14
CA ILE A 122 0.40 -2.00 7.12
C ILE A 122 0.55 -3.42 7.69
N GLY A 123 0.10 -3.65 8.94
CA GLY A 123 0.04 -4.98 9.56
C GLY A 123 1.40 -5.52 10.02
N LEU A 124 2.36 -4.63 10.27
CA LEU A 124 3.68 -4.97 10.83
C LEU A 124 3.78 -4.55 12.30
N GLU A 125 4.54 -5.35 13.07
CA GLU A 125 4.60 -5.26 14.53
C GLU A 125 5.12 -3.92 15.07
N ASN A 126 6.13 -3.32 14.42
CA ASN A 126 6.78 -2.10 14.94
C ASN A 126 6.22 -0.84 14.28
N THR A 127 6.10 0.24 15.05
CA THR A 127 5.62 1.56 14.59
C THR A 127 6.70 2.39 13.88
N ILE A 128 7.34 1.80 12.87
CA ILE A 128 8.42 2.43 12.07
C ILE A 128 8.10 2.38 10.58
N ALA A 129 8.69 3.26 9.78
CA ALA A 129 8.63 3.13 8.32
C ALA A 129 9.46 1.93 7.83
N TYR A 130 8.92 1.17 6.88
CA TYR A 130 9.58 0.01 6.28
C TYR A 130 10.03 0.33 4.86
N PHE A 131 11.33 0.46 4.66
CA PHE A 131 11.95 0.80 3.37
C PHE A 131 12.21 -0.40 2.46
N HIS A 132 11.87 -1.61 2.93
CA HIS A 132 11.99 -2.86 2.21
C HIS A 132 10.74 -3.73 2.45
N PRO A 133 10.31 -4.54 1.47
CA PRO A 133 9.16 -5.41 1.64
C PRO A 133 9.34 -6.37 2.81
N LYS A 134 8.29 -6.48 3.62
CA LYS A 134 8.22 -7.44 4.72
C LYS A 134 6.89 -8.18 4.66
N LEU A 135 6.92 -9.46 4.99
CA LEU A 135 5.72 -10.27 5.13
C LEU A 135 4.85 -9.70 6.27
N ALA A 136 3.65 -9.23 5.93
CA ALA A 136 2.68 -8.68 6.86
C ALA A 136 1.80 -9.81 7.40
N LYS A 137 2.33 -10.55 8.39
CA LYS A 137 1.67 -11.72 8.97
C LYS A 137 0.26 -11.44 9.52
N ALA A 138 -0.05 -10.19 9.85
CA ALA A 138 -1.40 -9.80 10.26
C ALA A 138 -2.46 -10.18 9.20
N PHE A 139 -2.11 -10.18 7.92
CA PHE A 139 -2.99 -10.54 6.81
C PHE A 139 -3.05 -12.06 6.52
N ASN A 140 -2.41 -12.91 7.32
CA ASN A 140 -2.50 -14.36 7.13
C ASN A 140 -3.89 -14.88 7.56
N GLY A 141 -4.43 -15.84 6.82
CA GLY A 141 -5.66 -16.55 7.19
C GLY A 141 -6.91 -16.14 6.42
N ASN A 142 -6.88 -15.00 5.73
CA ASN A 142 -7.95 -14.55 4.85
C ASN A 142 -7.47 -14.50 3.40
N LYS A 143 -8.40 -14.63 2.46
CA LYS A 143 -8.14 -14.39 1.04
C LYS A 143 -8.57 -12.98 0.68
N TRP A 144 -7.60 -12.11 0.44
CA TRP A 144 -7.87 -10.69 0.23
C TRP A 144 -8.30 -10.40 -1.21
N GLN A 145 -9.48 -9.80 -1.33
CA GLN A 145 -10.02 -9.24 -2.57
C GLN A 145 -9.48 -7.83 -2.79
N LEU A 146 -9.50 -6.98 -1.76
CA LEU A 146 -9.11 -5.57 -1.87
C LEU A 146 -8.47 -5.08 -0.56
N ILE A 147 -7.40 -4.29 -0.69
CA ILE A 147 -6.78 -3.56 0.43
C ILE A 147 -6.69 -2.10 0.02
N SER A 148 -7.26 -1.21 0.84
CA SER A 148 -7.24 0.24 0.64
C SER A 148 -6.69 0.94 1.88
N SER A 149 -5.82 1.93 1.71
CA SER A 149 -5.12 2.54 2.84
C SER A 149 -5.06 4.06 2.73
N GLY A 150 -5.47 4.73 3.80
CA GLY A 150 -5.40 6.19 3.95
C GLY A 150 -4.04 6.65 4.48
N GLN A 151 -4.00 7.78 5.20
CA GLN A 151 -2.74 8.28 5.80
C GLN A 151 -2.21 7.34 6.88
N HIS A 152 -3.12 6.90 7.77
CA HIS A 152 -2.76 6.22 9.02
C HIS A 152 -3.65 5.02 9.35
N HIS A 153 -4.40 4.52 8.37
CA HIS A 153 -5.26 3.35 8.55
C HIS A 153 -5.41 2.59 7.24
N THR A 154 -5.86 1.35 7.35
CA THR A 154 -6.14 0.48 6.22
C THR A 154 -7.46 -0.23 6.46
N ILE A 155 -8.25 -0.34 5.39
CA ILE A 155 -9.46 -1.13 5.30
C ILE A 155 -9.21 -2.26 4.28
N ALA A 156 -9.58 -3.47 4.63
CA ALA A 156 -9.34 -4.66 3.82
C ALA A 156 -10.63 -5.48 3.69
N LEU A 157 -10.90 -5.93 2.47
CA LEU A 157 -12.04 -6.76 2.10
C LEU A 157 -11.53 -8.13 1.68
N ASP A 158 -12.06 -9.18 2.29
CA ASP A 158 -11.79 -10.56 1.88
C ASP A 158 -12.83 -11.08 0.86
N GLU A 159 -12.54 -12.24 0.25
CA GLU A 159 -13.40 -12.89 -0.74
C GLU A 159 -14.76 -13.34 -0.17
N ASP A 160 -14.90 -13.43 1.15
CA ASP A 160 -16.15 -13.77 1.83
C ASP A 160 -17.04 -12.52 2.08
N GLY A 161 -16.60 -11.34 1.64
CA GLY A 161 -17.32 -10.08 1.83
C GLY A 161 -17.14 -9.48 3.22
N GLN A 162 -16.16 -9.96 4.00
CA GLN A 162 -15.89 -9.47 5.35
C GLN A 162 -14.89 -8.31 5.32
N VAL A 163 -15.17 -7.30 6.13
CA VAL A 163 -14.36 -6.09 6.22
C VAL A 163 -13.53 -6.09 7.50
N PHE A 164 -12.24 -5.76 7.35
CA PHE A 164 -11.29 -5.63 8.43
C PHE A 164 -10.61 -4.27 8.37
N VAL A 165 -10.20 -3.76 9.53
CA VAL A 165 -9.49 -2.49 9.65
C VAL A 165 -8.28 -2.63 10.55
N LEU A 166 -7.31 -1.74 10.32
CA LEU A 166 -6.15 -1.55 11.17
C LEU A 166 -5.72 -0.08 11.15
N GLY A 167 -5.00 0.35 12.19
CA GLY A 167 -4.41 1.67 12.24
C GLY A 167 -5.01 2.61 13.28
N ARG A 168 -4.81 3.89 13.00
CA ARG A 168 -5.17 5.03 13.84
C ARG A 168 -6.68 5.14 14.07
N LYS A 169 -7.12 5.30 15.31
CA LYS A 169 -8.56 5.35 15.65
C LYS A 169 -9.25 6.70 15.39
N GLU A 170 -8.50 7.80 15.41
CA GLU A 170 -9.07 9.15 15.45
C GLU A 170 -9.92 9.45 14.20
N TYR A 171 -10.90 10.34 14.40
CA TYR A 171 -11.91 10.74 13.40
C TYR A 171 -12.88 9.62 13.00
N GLY A 172 -12.93 8.51 13.77
CA GLY A 172 -13.83 7.41 13.50
C GLY A 172 -13.47 6.59 12.25
N ARG A 173 -12.26 6.78 11.70
CA ARG A 173 -11.83 6.21 10.41
C ARG A 173 -11.86 4.68 10.34
N LEU A 174 -11.85 4.01 11.49
CA LEU A 174 -11.90 2.55 11.60
C LEU A 174 -13.33 1.99 11.56
N GLY A 175 -14.37 2.82 11.80
CA GLY A 175 -15.75 2.33 11.80
C GLY A 175 -16.08 1.31 12.91
N LEU A 176 -15.28 1.24 13.98
CA LEU A 176 -15.43 0.26 15.06
C LEU A 176 -16.38 0.70 16.21
N GLY A 177 -17.02 1.88 16.08
CA GLY A 177 -17.94 2.42 17.10
C GLY A 177 -17.28 3.39 18.09
N SER A 178 -18.04 3.85 19.08
CA SER A 178 -17.60 4.85 20.08
C SER A 178 -16.72 4.28 21.19
N ASP A 179 -16.75 2.96 21.39
CA ASP A 179 -16.22 2.33 22.60
C ASP A 179 -14.73 1.97 22.48
N ILE A 180 -14.10 2.28 21.34
CA ILE A 180 -12.68 2.03 21.06
C ILE A 180 -11.76 3.03 21.78
N THR A 181 -10.98 2.51 22.73
CA THR A 181 -10.00 3.28 23.50
C THR A 181 -8.61 3.32 22.88
N ASP A 182 -8.33 2.47 21.90
CA ASP A 182 -6.98 2.30 21.35
C ASP A 182 -7.00 2.13 19.83
N ASP A 183 -5.84 2.35 19.22
CA ASP A 183 -5.61 2.06 17.79
C ASP A 183 -5.78 0.56 17.50
N ALA A 184 -6.23 0.23 16.30
CA ALA A 184 -6.34 -1.15 15.85
C ALA A 184 -4.96 -1.68 15.42
N LYS A 185 -4.19 -2.21 16.39
CA LYS A 185 -2.83 -2.76 16.18
C LYS A 185 -2.80 -4.09 15.43
N GLN A 186 -3.96 -4.74 15.31
CA GLN A 186 -4.18 -6.00 14.60
C GLN A 186 -5.44 -5.86 13.74
N LEU A 187 -5.57 -6.70 12.71
CA LEU A 187 -6.78 -6.72 11.88
C LEU A 187 -8.00 -6.95 12.77
N THR A 188 -8.88 -5.96 12.77
CA THR A 188 -10.11 -5.96 13.55
C THR A 188 -11.28 -6.02 12.60
N LYS A 189 -12.10 -7.07 12.71
CA LYS A 189 -13.28 -7.25 11.85
C LYS A 189 -14.36 -6.22 12.19
N ILE A 190 -14.94 -5.57 11.18
CA ILE A 190 -16.11 -4.72 11.35
C ILE A 190 -17.34 -5.61 11.47
N VAL A 191 -17.88 -5.72 12.68
CA VAL A 191 -19.03 -6.59 12.97
C VAL A 191 -20.35 -6.04 12.43
N LYS A 192 -20.41 -4.74 12.10
CA LYS A 192 -21.63 -4.10 11.58
C LYS A 192 -22.13 -4.71 10.27
N PHE A 193 -21.23 -5.23 9.43
CA PHE A 193 -21.55 -5.86 8.15
C PHE A 193 -21.74 -7.38 8.27
N GLN A 194 -21.91 -7.97 9.45
CA GLN A 194 -22.02 -9.43 9.58
C GLN A 194 -23.21 -10.04 8.81
N SER A 195 -24.24 -9.26 8.54
CA SER A 195 -25.43 -9.69 7.80
C SER A 195 -25.47 -9.20 6.35
N ASP A 196 -24.51 -8.39 5.93
CA ASP A 196 -24.44 -7.81 4.59
C ASP A 196 -23.18 -8.31 3.88
N LYS A 197 -23.24 -8.47 2.56
CA LYS A 197 -22.04 -8.77 1.78
C LYS A 197 -21.43 -7.48 1.26
N VAL A 198 -20.25 -7.12 1.76
CA VAL A 198 -19.50 -5.99 1.22
C VAL A 198 -18.81 -6.42 -0.09
N ILE A 199 -18.94 -5.58 -1.12
CA ILE A 199 -18.39 -5.85 -2.45
C ILE A 199 -17.27 -4.89 -2.84
N ASP A 200 -17.15 -3.75 -2.15
CA ASP A 200 -16.08 -2.77 -2.37
C ASP A 200 -15.76 -1.98 -1.11
N VAL A 201 -14.49 -1.55 -0.99
CA VAL A 201 -14.00 -0.71 0.10
C VAL A 201 -13.01 0.34 -0.41
N ALA A 202 -13.04 1.52 0.19
CA ALA A 202 -12.08 2.59 -0.13
C ALA A 202 -11.68 3.37 1.12
N ALA A 203 -10.44 3.84 1.16
CA ALA A 203 -9.93 4.74 2.18
C ALA A 203 -9.59 6.11 1.57
N GLY A 204 -10.15 7.16 2.16
CA GLY A 204 -9.63 8.53 2.01
C GLY A 204 -8.46 8.77 2.97
N SER A 205 -8.04 10.03 3.14
CA SER A 205 -6.95 10.35 4.09
C SER A 205 -7.31 9.98 5.54
N ALA A 206 -8.55 10.24 5.95
CA ALA A 206 -9.06 9.96 7.29
C ALA A 206 -10.49 9.37 7.30
N GLN A 207 -10.97 8.88 6.15
CA GLN A 207 -12.31 8.33 5.96
C GLN A 207 -12.20 6.90 5.42
N SER A 208 -13.18 6.07 5.77
CA SER A 208 -13.38 4.75 5.18
C SER A 208 -14.77 4.68 4.55
N PHE A 209 -14.86 3.98 3.42
CA PHE A 209 -16.09 3.71 2.69
C PHE A 209 -16.21 2.21 2.45
N ALA A 210 -17.43 1.70 2.49
CA ALA A 210 -17.77 0.33 2.13
C ALA A 210 -19.09 0.33 1.34
N VAL A 211 -19.18 -0.52 0.33
CA VAL A 211 -20.38 -0.70 -0.49
C VAL A 211 -20.87 -2.13 -0.33
N THR A 212 -22.14 -2.30 0.04
CA THR A 212 -22.82 -3.60 0.11
C THR A 212 -23.43 -3.98 -1.23
N ASP A 213 -23.81 -5.24 -1.40
CA ASP A 213 -24.50 -5.73 -2.61
C ASP A 213 -26.00 -5.39 -2.68
N SER A 214 -26.55 -4.76 -1.63
CA SER A 214 -27.95 -4.37 -1.47
C SER A 214 -28.25 -2.89 -1.73
#